data_AF-A0A2C9W2A0-F1
#
_entry.id   AF-A0A2C9W2A0-F1
#
_cell.length_a   1.000
_cell.length_b   1.000
_cell.length_c   1.000
_cell.angle_alpha   90.00
_cell.angle_beta   90.00
_cell.angle_gamma   90.00
#
_symmetry.space_group_name_H-M   'P 1'
#
loop_
_entity.id
_entity.type
_entity.pdbx_description
1 polymer ?
#
loop_
_entity_poly.entity_id
_entity_poly.type
_entity_poly.pdbx_seq_one_letter_code
_entity_poly.pdbx_strand_id
1 'polypeptide(L)'
;MGKNEKTGLGRALVKHHNQMIQQSKEKGRFYKALHKKVLESVTEVSDIDAVIEQAEDADRLFSLQHPTPNLLIDLDPSSSSSDMTPEQRREQQKQEEELHASSLRVPRRPPWNAGMSVEELDANERQAFLIWRRSLASLEENEKLVLTPFEKNLDIWRQLWRVVERSDLVS
;
A
#
# COMPACT_ATOMS: atom_id res chain seq x y z
N MET A 1 -13.41 -39.62 62.09
CA MET A 1 -12.78 -38.68 61.12
C MET A 1 -13.12 -39.15 59.71
N GLY A 2 -14.03 -38.48 58.99
CA GLY A 2 -14.36 -38.82 57.59
C GLY A 2 -14.20 -37.57 56.74
N LYS A 3 -13.13 -37.51 55.93
CA LYS A 3 -12.79 -36.36 55.10
C LYS A 3 -13.51 -36.42 53.75
N ASN A 4 -13.97 -35.25 53.31
CA ASN A 4 -14.79 -35.02 52.13
C ASN A 4 -14.03 -35.27 50.80
N GLU A 5 -14.28 -36.41 50.16
CA GLU A 5 -13.71 -36.79 48.84
C GLU A 5 -14.56 -36.30 47.65
N LYS A 6 -15.59 -35.47 47.87
CA LYS A 6 -16.54 -35.05 46.80
C LYS A 6 -16.20 -33.70 46.13
N THR A 7 -15.11 -33.04 46.50
CA THR A 7 -14.77 -31.67 46.05
C THR A 7 -13.72 -31.58 44.94
N GLY A 8 -13.04 -32.68 44.59
CA GLY A 8 -11.96 -32.70 43.59
C GLY A 8 -12.45 -32.66 42.14
N LEU A 9 -13.48 -33.43 41.81
CA LEU A 9 -14.00 -33.58 40.45
C LEU A 9 -14.60 -32.28 39.89
N GLY A 10 -15.39 -31.56 40.70
CA GLY A 10 -15.95 -30.26 40.28
C GLY A 10 -14.87 -29.20 40.01
N ARG A 11 -13.80 -29.18 40.80
CA ARG A 11 -12.66 -28.28 40.59
C ARG A 11 -11.87 -28.63 39.34
N ALA A 12 -11.69 -29.92 39.06
CA ALA A 12 -11.03 -30.38 37.84
C ALA A 12 -11.84 -30.01 36.58
N LEU A 13 -13.16 -30.17 36.62
CA LEU A 13 -14.04 -29.81 35.51
C LEU A 13 -14.03 -28.30 35.22
N VAL A 14 -14.10 -27.47 36.28
CA VAL A 14 -14.02 -26.01 36.17
C VAL A 14 -12.65 -25.57 35.63
N LYS A 15 -11.56 -26.20 36.08
CA LYS A 15 -10.21 -25.92 35.58
C LYS A 15 -10.08 -26.27 34.09
N HIS A 16 -10.60 -27.43 33.68
CA HIS A 16 -10.60 -27.85 32.27
C HIS A 16 -11.43 -26.91 31.40
N HIS A 17 -12.61 -26.49 31.87
CA HIS A 17 -13.45 -25.52 31.17
C HIS A 17 -12.77 -24.15 31.01
N ASN A 18 -12.16 -23.63 32.08
CA ASN A 18 -11.42 -22.37 32.02
C ASN A 18 -10.22 -22.46 31.08
N GLN A 19 -9.52 -23.60 31.06
CA GLN A 19 -8.41 -23.85 30.14
C GLN A 19 -8.89 -23.86 28.68
N MET A 20 -10.02 -24.51 28.38
CA MET A 20 -10.64 -24.50 27.06
C MET A 20 -11.01 -23.08 26.60
N ILE A 21 -11.59 -22.26 27.50
CA ILE A 21 -11.89 -20.85 27.22
C ILE A 21 -10.62 -20.03 26.96
N GLN A 22 -9.55 -20.29 27.71
CA GLN A 22 -8.29 -19.57 27.54
C GLN A 22 -7.63 -19.91 26.20
N GLN A 23 -7.64 -21.20 25.82
CA GLN A 23 -7.17 -21.65 24.49
C GLN A 23 -7.99 -21.04 23.34
N SER A 24 -9.31 -20.91 23.47
CA SER A 24 -10.13 -20.28 22.43
C SER A 24 -9.83 -18.78 22.30
N LYS A 25 -9.64 -18.08 23.42
CA LYS A 25 -9.25 -16.66 23.45
C LYS A 25 -7.85 -16.44 22.86
N GLU A 26 -6.88 -17.30 23.17
CA GLU A 26 -5.53 -17.25 22.61
C GLU A 26 -5.53 -17.47 21.10
N LYS A 27 -6.28 -18.46 20.61
CA LYS A 27 -6.50 -18.68 19.17
C LYS A 27 -7.12 -17.44 18.51
N GLY A 28 -8.16 -16.87 19.10
CA GLY A 28 -8.80 -15.65 18.58
C GLY A 28 -7.84 -14.45 18.51
N ARG A 29 -7.01 -14.24 19.53
CA ARG A 29 -5.96 -13.20 19.52
C ARG A 29 -4.91 -13.47 18.46
N PHE A 30 -4.49 -14.72 18.29
CA PHE A 30 -3.54 -15.14 17.26
C PHE A 30 -4.06 -14.87 15.85
N TYR A 31 -5.30 -15.27 15.53
CA TYR A 31 -5.90 -14.98 14.22
C TYR A 31 -6.05 -13.48 13.98
N LYS A 32 -6.43 -12.71 15.00
CA LYS A 32 -6.51 -11.23 14.90
C LYS A 32 -5.14 -10.61 14.64
N ALA A 33 -4.08 -11.08 15.30
CA ALA A 33 -2.73 -10.60 15.09
C ALA A 33 -2.17 -10.99 13.72
N LEU A 34 -2.44 -12.21 13.26
CA LEU A 34 -2.06 -12.69 11.93
C LEU A 34 -2.73 -11.85 10.84
N HIS A 35 -4.04 -11.61 10.97
CA HIS A 35 -4.79 -10.78 10.04
C HIS A 35 -4.32 -9.32 10.05
N LYS A 36 -3.90 -8.79 11.22
CA LYS A 36 -3.32 -7.44 11.31
C LYS A 36 -2.00 -7.33 10.55
N LYS A 37 -1.11 -8.32 10.65
CA LYS A 37 0.16 -8.33 9.91
C LYS A 37 -0.02 -8.46 8.40
N VAL A 38 -1.00 -9.25 7.97
CA VAL A 38 -1.34 -9.44 6.56
C VAL A 38 -1.90 -8.15 5.92
N LEU A 39 -2.52 -7.28 6.70
CA LEU A 39 -3.18 -6.06 6.27
C LEU A 39 -2.39 -4.76 6.50
N GLU A 40 -1.10 -4.88 6.77
CA GLU A 40 -0.26 -3.69 6.86
C GLU A 40 -0.10 -3.09 5.46
N SER A 41 -0.56 -1.85 5.30
CA SER A 41 -0.37 -1.07 4.06
C SER A 41 1.08 -0.67 3.94
N VAL A 42 1.70 -0.93 2.78
CA VAL A 42 3.10 -0.58 2.52
C VAL A 42 3.15 0.32 1.30
N THR A 43 2.88 1.61 1.53
CA THR A 43 3.15 2.70 0.59
C THR A 43 4.53 3.30 0.91
N GLU A 44 5.20 3.90 -0.08
CA GLU A 44 6.49 4.60 0.15
C GLU A 44 6.34 5.85 1.02
N VAL A 45 5.12 6.37 1.11
CA VAL A 45 4.74 7.49 1.97
C VAL A 45 3.92 6.88 3.11
N SER A 46 4.57 6.52 4.21
CA SER A 46 3.87 6.00 5.40
C SER A 46 3.26 7.13 6.24
N ASP A 47 3.86 8.31 6.26
CA ASP A 47 3.35 9.49 6.99
C ASP A 47 3.48 10.73 6.10
N ILE A 48 2.36 11.15 5.50
CA ILE A 48 2.32 12.37 4.67
C ILE A 48 2.79 13.60 5.46
N ASP A 49 2.53 13.62 6.77
CA ASP A 49 2.96 14.67 7.69
C ASP A 49 4.49 14.73 7.80
N ALA A 50 5.18 13.59 7.80
CA ALA A 50 6.64 13.55 7.85
C ALA A 50 7.29 14.08 6.56
N VAL A 51 6.64 13.84 5.41
CA VAL A 51 7.09 14.39 4.12
C VAL A 51 6.89 15.90 4.06
N ILE A 52 5.76 16.40 4.57
CA ILE A 52 5.49 17.84 4.66
C ILE A 52 6.50 18.50 5.60
N GLU A 53 6.74 17.94 6.79
CA GLU A 53 7.72 18.44 7.76
C GLU A 53 9.14 18.47 7.15
N GLN A 54 9.54 17.41 6.44
CA GLN A 54 10.84 17.36 5.76
C GLN A 54 10.97 18.42 4.65
N ALA A 55 9.89 18.69 3.89
CA ALA A 55 9.90 19.71 2.86
C ALA A 55 10.01 21.12 3.45
N GLU A 56 9.30 21.40 4.54
CA GLU A 56 9.36 22.68 5.26
C GLU A 56 10.75 22.92 5.88
N ASP A 57 11.35 21.88 6.49
CA ASP A 57 12.69 21.96 7.06
C ASP A 57 13.76 22.16 5.98
N ALA A 58 13.60 21.53 4.82
CA ALA A 58 14.50 21.73 3.68
C ALA A 58 14.44 23.18 3.15
N ASP A 59 13.25 23.77 3.05
CA ASP A 59 13.06 25.16 2.60
C ASP A 59 13.65 26.17 3.60
N ARG A 60 13.48 25.91 4.90
CA ARG A 60 14.12 26.69 5.97
C ARG A 60 15.65 26.61 5.91
N LEU A 61 16.22 25.42 5.78
CA LEU A 61 17.67 25.22 5.70
C LEU A 61 18.27 25.87 4.46
N PHE A 62 17.58 25.77 3.32
CA PHE A 62 17.99 26.43 2.08
C PHE A 62 17.99 27.95 2.23
N SER A 63 16.92 28.52 2.79
CA SER A 63 16.82 29.97 3.04
C SER A 63 17.88 30.50 4.00
N LEU A 64 18.31 29.69 4.98
CA LEU A 64 19.40 30.03 5.91
C LEU A 64 20.78 29.99 5.26
N GLN A 65 21.03 29.00 4.39
CA GLN A 65 22.31 28.84 3.70
C GLN A 65 22.45 29.78 2.49
N HIS A 66 21.33 30.16 1.88
CA HIS A 66 21.24 31.03 0.73
C HIS A 66 20.39 32.26 1.10
N PRO A 67 20.92 33.19 1.92
CA PRO A 67 20.23 34.46 2.17
C PRO A 67 19.98 35.12 0.82
N THR A 68 18.70 35.38 0.51
CA THR A 68 18.28 35.92 -0.78
C THR A 68 19.10 37.16 -1.10
N PRO A 69 20.01 37.12 -2.10
CA PRO A 69 20.65 38.34 -2.54
C PRO A 69 19.53 39.26 -3.05
N ASN A 70 19.52 40.52 -2.60
CA ASN A 70 18.70 41.58 -3.21
C ASN A 70 19.20 41.79 -4.64
N LEU A 71 18.86 40.87 -5.54
CA LEU A 71 19.09 41.01 -6.96
C LEU A 71 17.96 41.89 -7.47
N LEU A 72 18.32 43.12 -7.79
CA LEU A 72 17.59 43.95 -8.74
C LEU A 72 17.63 43.19 -10.07
N ILE A 73 16.67 42.30 -10.28
CA ILE A 73 16.53 41.56 -11.53
C ILE A 73 15.91 42.54 -12.51
N ASP A 74 16.73 43.07 -13.40
CA ASP A 74 16.26 43.70 -14.63
C ASP A 74 15.58 42.59 -15.45
N LEU A 75 14.24 42.64 -15.53
CA LEU A 75 13.43 41.71 -16.32
C LEU A 75 13.63 42.04 -17.80
N ASP A 76 14.76 41.69 -18.39
CA ASP A 76 14.89 41.61 -19.84
C ASP A 76 14.42 40.20 -20.27
N PRO A 77 13.25 40.07 -20.92
CA PRO A 77 12.60 38.77 -21.19
C PRO A 77 13.28 37.95 -22.30
N SER A 78 14.50 38.31 -22.70
CA SER A 78 15.12 37.82 -23.94
C SER A 78 16.15 36.70 -23.77
N SER A 79 16.43 36.23 -22.55
CA SER A 79 17.53 35.27 -22.35
C SER A 79 17.31 34.26 -21.21
N SER A 80 16.52 33.22 -21.46
CA SER A 80 16.71 31.89 -20.83
C SER A 80 15.85 30.83 -21.53
N SER A 81 16.53 29.79 -22.02
CA SER A 81 16.00 28.64 -22.74
C SER A 81 15.07 27.77 -21.88
N SER A 82 13.76 27.88 -22.09
CA SER A 82 12.73 26.81 -22.06
C SER A 82 11.35 27.47 -22.04
N ASP A 83 11.02 28.17 -23.12
CA ASP A 83 9.75 28.86 -23.29
C ASP A 83 8.63 27.87 -23.65
N MET A 84 8.21 27.07 -22.66
CA MET A 84 6.92 26.39 -22.72
C MET A 84 5.99 27.07 -21.74
N THR A 85 4.93 27.67 -22.28
CA THR A 85 3.88 28.30 -21.46
C THR A 85 3.31 27.27 -20.48
N PRO A 86 2.80 27.70 -19.30
CA PRO A 86 2.18 26.78 -18.35
C PRO A 86 1.00 26.00 -18.96
N GLU A 87 0.37 26.51 -20.01
CA GLU A 87 -0.67 25.82 -20.78
C GLU A 87 -0.07 24.68 -21.62
N GLN A 88 1.01 24.93 -22.35
CA GLN A 88 1.68 23.91 -23.16
C GLN A 88 2.27 22.78 -22.30
N ARG A 89 2.77 23.07 -21.10
CA ARG A 89 3.21 22.03 -20.15
C ARG A 89 2.05 21.12 -19.71
N ARG A 90 0.87 21.68 -19.42
CA ARG A 90 -0.32 20.89 -19.07
C ARG A 90 -0.81 20.05 -20.23
N GLU A 91 -0.74 20.57 -21.44
CA GLU A 91 -1.16 19.85 -22.63
C GLU A 91 -0.22 18.68 -22.96
N GLN A 92 1.09 18.87 -22.82
CA GLN A 92 2.07 17.77 -22.93
C GLN A 92 1.87 16.71 -21.85
N GLN A 93 1.68 17.11 -20.59
CA GLN A 93 1.39 16.19 -19.51
C GLN A 93 0.13 15.37 -19.81
N LYS A 94 -0.95 16.03 -20.26
CA LYS A 94 -2.21 15.35 -20.60
C LYS A 94 -2.03 14.36 -21.76
N GLN A 95 -1.28 14.73 -22.79
CA GLN A 95 -0.98 13.83 -23.91
C GLN A 95 -0.18 12.61 -23.45
N GLU A 96 0.81 12.80 -22.58
CA GLU A 96 1.60 11.69 -22.02
C GLU A 96 0.76 10.81 -21.09
N GLU A 97 -0.10 11.40 -20.24
CA GLU A 97 -1.07 10.67 -19.43
C GLU A 97 -2.01 9.83 -20.30
N GLU A 98 -2.55 10.38 -21.40
CA GLU A 98 -3.42 9.66 -22.33
C GLU A 98 -2.70 8.49 -23.03
N LEU A 99 -1.44 8.68 -23.42
CA LEU A 99 -0.62 7.62 -24.03
C LEU A 99 -0.33 6.48 -23.05
N HIS A 100 -0.03 6.82 -21.80
CA HIS A 100 0.35 5.86 -20.76
C HIS A 100 -0.83 5.32 -19.93
N ALA A 101 -2.04 5.85 -20.09
CA ALA A 101 -3.25 5.43 -19.37
C ALA A 101 -3.56 3.93 -19.51
N SER A 102 -3.26 3.34 -20.68
CA SER A 102 -3.47 1.91 -20.91
C SER A 102 -2.55 1.02 -20.07
N SER A 103 -1.38 1.54 -19.68
CA SER A 103 -0.36 0.85 -18.89
C SER A 103 -0.57 1.02 -17.37
N LEU A 104 -1.31 2.04 -16.94
CA LEU A 104 -1.67 2.32 -15.53
C LEU A 104 -2.84 1.45 -15.02
N ARG A 105 -3.04 0.25 -15.57
CA ARG A 105 -4.15 -0.63 -15.17
C ARG A 105 -3.84 -1.39 -13.87
N VAL A 106 -4.86 -1.54 -13.03
CA VAL A 106 -4.79 -2.40 -11.83
C VAL A 106 -4.57 -3.87 -12.21
N PRO A 107 -3.84 -4.66 -11.40
CA PRO A 107 -3.58 -6.06 -11.70
C PRO A 107 -4.90 -6.82 -11.64
N ARG A 108 -5.23 -7.54 -12.71
CA ARG A 108 -6.36 -8.47 -12.72
C ARG A 108 -5.94 -9.79 -12.09
N ARG A 109 -6.86 -10.44 -11.39
CA ARG A 109 -6.60 -11.76 -10.84
C ARG A 109 -6.34 -12.77 -11.97
N PRO A 110 -5.26 -13.56 -11.92
CA PRO A 110 -5.05 -14.62 -12.89
C PRO A 110 -6.16 -15.69 -12.78
N PRO A 111 -6.50 -16.37 -13.88
CA PRO A 111 -7.52 -17.42 -13.84
C PRO A 111 -7.08 -18.54 -12.91
N TRP A 112 -7.97 -18.95 -12.01
CA TRP A 112 -7.74 -20.06 -11.10
C TRP A 112 -8.78 -21.16 -11.35
N ASN A 113 -8.41 -22.40 -11.07
CA ASN A 113 -9.32 -23.54 -11.17
C ASN A 113 -9.37 -24.29 -9.83
N ALA A 114 -10.47 -25.02 -9.57
CA ALA A 114 -10.66 -25.74 -8.32
C ALA A 114 -9.71 -26.95 -8.14
N GLY A 115 -9.04 -27.38 -9.21
CA GLY A 115 -8.05 -28.47 -9.18
C GLY A 115 -6.62 -28.02 -8.88
N MET A 116 -6.34 -26.72 -8.87
CA MET A 116 -5.02 -26.16 -8.58
C MET A 116 -4.66 -26.38 -7.11
N SER A 117 -3.39 -26.66 -6.86
CA SER A 117 -2.87 -26.66 -5.49
C SER A 117 -2.83 -25.24 -4.93
N VAL A 118 -2.90 -25.12 -3.60
CA VAL A 118 -2.82 -23.81 -2.92
C VAL A 118 -1.49 -23.11 -3.21
N GLU A 119 -0.40 -23.88 -3.32
CA GLU A 119 0.94 -23.37 -3.62
C GLU A 119 1.05 -22.88 -5.07
N GLU A 120 0.48 -23.62 -6.02
CA GLU A 120 0.43 -23.22 -7.43
C GLU A 120 -0.39 -21.94 -7.63
N LEU A 121 -1.53 -21.83 -6.94
CA LEU A 121 -2.34 -20.61 -6.95
C LEU A 121 -1.58 -19.42 -6.38
N ASP A 122 -0.92 -19.59 -5.24
CA ASP A 122 -0.10 -18.54 -4.60
C ASP A 122 1.04 -18.10 -5.51
N ALA A 123 1.74 -19.05 -6.15
CA ALA A 123 2.82 -18.76 -7.10
C ALA A 123 2.31 -17.99 -8.33
N ASN A 124 1.16 -18.36 -8.89
CA ASN A 124 0.59 -17.69 -10.04
C ASN A 124 0.14 -16.25 -9.71
N GLU A 125 -0.54 -16.06 -8.57
CA GLU A 125 -0.93 -14.74 -8.07
C GLU A 125 0.30 -13.83 -7.82
N ARG A 126 1.35 -14.37 -7.19
CA ARG A 126 2.63 -13.65 -6.99
C ARG A 126 3.29 -13.28 -8.31
N GLN A 127 3.34 -14.20 -9.26
CA GLN A 127 3.95 -13.95 -10.57
C GLN A 127 3.20 -12.85 -11.32
N ALA A 128 1.87 -12.91 -11.38
CA ALA A 128 1.04 -11.88 -11.99
C ALA A 128 1.27 -10.51 -11.35
N PHE A 129 1.34 -10.47 -10.01
CA PHE A 129 1.62 -9.25 -9.27
C PHE A 129 3.02 -8.69 -9.53
N LEU A 130 4.04 -9.55 -9.62
CA LEU A 130 5.40 -9.13 -9.94
C LEU A 130 5.51 -8.56 -11.36
N ILE A 131 4.84 -9.17 -12.34
CA ILE A 131 4.79 -8.65 -13.72
C ILE A 131 4.16 -7.26 -13.72
N TRP A 132 3.04 -7.08 -13.02
CA TRP A 132 2.39 -5.78 -12.89
C TRP A 132 3.28 -4.73 -12.21
N ARG A 133 3.99 -5.09 -11.13
CA ARG A 133 4.94 -4.18 -10.49
C ARG A 133 6.08 -3.77 -11.43
N ARG A 134 6.57 -4.70 -12.27
CA ARG A 134 7.58 -4.39 -13.29
C ARG A 134 7.04 -3.43 -14.34
N SER A 135 5.80 -3.60 -14.80
CA SER A 135 5.21 -2.65 -15.75
C SER A 135 5.07 -1.25 -15.14
N LEU A 136 4.75 -1.13 -13.85
CA LEU A 136 4.73 0.17 -13.17
C LEU A 136 6.13 0.79 -13.03
N ALA A 137 7.13 -0.01 -12.66
CA ALA A 137 8.52 0.49 -12.55
C ALA A 137 9.07 0.96 -13.90
N SER A 138 8.74 0.28 -15.01
CA SER A 138 9.09 0.73 -16.36
C SER A 138 8.36 2.01 -16.78
N LEU A 139 7.21 2.32 -16.17
CA LEU A 139 6.53 3.60 -16.39
C LEU A 139 7.20 4.73 -15.59
N GLU A 140 7.61 4.44 -14.35
CA GLU A 140 8.32 5.37 -13.46
C GLU A 140 9.66 5.84 -14.03
N GLU A 141 10.35 4.99 -14.81
CA GLU A 141 11.58 5.36 -15.52
C GLU A 141 11.34 6.50 -16.54
N ASN A 142 10.10 6.72 -17.00
CA ASN A 142 9.76 7.89 -17.80
C ASN A 142 9.60 9.09 -16.85
N GLU A 143 10.68 9.87 -16.67
CA GLU A 143 10.79 11.05 -15.78
C GLU A 143 9.68 12.11 -15.93
N LYS A 144 8.81 11.97 -16.92
CA LYS A 144 7.74 12.92 -17.24
C LYS A 144 6.42 12.63 -16.52
N LEU A 145 6.26 11.43 -15.96
CA LEU A 145 5.06 11.03 -15.23
C LEU A 145 5.40 10.70 -13.78
N VAL A 146 4.78 11.42 -12.85
CA VAL A 146 4.85 11.11 -11.42
C VAL A 146 3.77 10.07 -11.12
N LEU A 147 4.19 8.84 -10.82
CA LEU A 147 3.29 7.77 -10.41
C LEU A 147 2.78 8.04 -8.99
N THR A 148 1.47 7.95 -8.80
CA THR A 148 0.89 7.99 -7.44
C THR A 148 1.37 6.76 -6.65
N PRO A 149 1.75 6.93 -5.37
CA PRO A 149 2.12 5.81 -4.52
C PRO A 149 1.03 4.73 -4.54
N PHE A 150 1.44 3.46 -4.62
CA PHE A 150 0.54 2.33 -4.72
C PHE A 150 0.86 1.25 -3.69
N GLU A 151 -0.12 0.38 -3.42
CA GLU A 151 0.01 -0.71 -2.45
C GLU A 151 0.94 -1.81 -2.97
N LYS A 152 2.00 -2.12 -2.21
CA LYS A 152 2.99 -3.17 -2.56
C LYS A 152 2.66 -4.53 -1.94
N ASN A 153 1.70 -4.60 -1.01
CA ASN A 153 1.27 -5.82 -0.35
C ASN A 153 0.24 -6.60 -1.20
N LEU A 154 0.62 -7.80 -1.64
CA LEU A 154 -0.22 -8.70 -2.44
C LEU A 154 -1.51 -9.12 -1.71
N ASP A 155 -1.51 -9.21 -0.39
CA ASP A 155 -2.69 -9.63 0.36
C ASP A 155 -3.81 -8.58 0.34
N ILE A 156 -3.47 -7.30 0.21
CA ILE A 156 -4.46 -6.24 0.00
C ILE A 156 -5.07 -6.37 -1.40
N TRP A 157 -4.26 -6.65 -2.42
CA TRP A 157 -4.76 -6.92 -3.77
C TRP A 157 -5.66 -8.17 -3.84
N ARG A 158 -5.34 -9.22 -3.07
CA ARG A 158 -6.23 -10.39 -2.93
C ARG A 158 -7.59 -10.04 -2.36
N GLN A 159 -7.66 -9.11 -1.41
CA GLN A 159 -8.94 -8.64 -0.88
C GLN A 159 -9.72 -7.88 -1.94
N LEU A 160 -9.06 -6.98 -2.67
CA LEU A 160 -9.69 -6.27 -3.78
C LEU A 160 -10.29 -7.23 -4.81
N TRP A 161 -9.53 -8.26 -5.22
CA TRP A 161 -10.04 -9.26 -6.17
C TRP A 161 -11.27 -10.00 -5.64
N ARG A 162 -11.25 -10.42 -4.36
CA ARG A 162 -12.42 -11.06 -3.74
C ARG A 162 -13.63 -10.14 -3.66
N VAL A 163 -13.42 -8.84 -3.46
CA VAL A 163 -14.51 -7.84 -3.43
C VAL A 163 -15.09 -7.70 -4.83
N VAL A 164 -14.25 -7.48 -5.83
CA VAL A 164 -14.66 -7.31 -7.23
C VAL A 164 -15.40 -8.54 -7.77
N GLU A 165 -14.97 -9.74 -7.38
CA GLU A 165 -15.63 -11.00 -7.75
C GLU A 165 -17.01 -11.19 -7.10
N ARG A 166 -17.26 -10.55 -5.94
CA ARG A 166 -18.50 -10.72 -5.15
C ARG A 166 -19.44 -9.53 -5.26
N SER A 167 -18.99 -8.42 -5.83
CA SER A 167 -19.79 -7.21 -6.06
C SER A 167 -20.48 -7.30 -7.42
N ASP A 168 -21.81 -7.40 -7.43
CA ASP A 168 -22.62 -7.37 -8.65
C ASP A 168 -22.68 -5.96 -9.30
N LEU A 169 -22.23 -4.93 -8.57
CA LEU A 169 -22.12 -3.54 -9.03
C LEU A 169 -20.74 -3.00 -8.68
N VAL A 170 -20.01 -2.53 -9.70
CA VAL A 170 -18.84 -1.68 -9.55
C VAL A 170 -19.32 -0.27 -9.92
N SER A 171 -19.50 0.59 -8.91
CA SER A 171 -19.91 1.99 -9.11
C SER A 171 -18.73 2.86 -9.48
#